data_AF-A0AAW0ATR2-F1
#
_entry.id   AF-A0AAW0ATR2-F1
#
_cell.length_a   1.000
_cell.length_b   1.000
_cell.length_c   1.000
_cell.angle_alpha   90.00
_cell.angle_beta   90.00
_cell.angle_gamma   90.00
#
_symmetry.space_group_name_H-M   'P 1'
#
loop_
_entity.id
_entity.type
_entity.pdbx_description
1 polymer ?
#
loop_
_entity_poly.entity_id
_entity_poly.type
_entity_poly.pdbx_seq_one_letter_code
_entity_poly.pdbx_strand_id
1 'polypeptide(L)'
;MKPNHHWSVHVPEQILDYGPLYGFWAFLPERLNKVLKNLNTNGWGGGQLEVSMMREFHRAVQLEGMVSEHAFIQLLFGESRDREALGTVQDAANHARAPSRVLAGTFAEKSARFDEPKHDAMRLGIVNYYNQHGAKVHLPLGIPGANTEALDSFVDFYDYALLDGRRLTSTNYSRRGAASSLIQVHSNGEPHAGEIRHLFRHRQQGILDSEKTVLAFIEWLVPTLDTPMENNDFPWHDFPELGVETWARGQYAAPNEAGFPPQVLPLADIQCQVARGVVGYCIPPIWITTTMDRVRLK
;
A
#
# COMPACT_ATOMS: atom_id res chain seq x y z
N MET A 1 -20.59 18.01 19.51
CA MET A 1 -19.58 16.94 19.70
C MET A 1 -18.20 17.59 19.68
N LYS A 2 -17.30 17.31 20.63
CA LYS A 2 -15.91 17.83 20.55
C LYS A 2 -15.13 17.04 19.49
N PRO A 3 -14.19 17.65 18.73
CA PRO A 3 -13.41 16.95 17.71
C PRO A 3 -12.81 15.63 18.18
N ASN A 4 -12.28 15.57 19.41
CA ASN A 4 -11.69 14.34 19.97
C ASN A 4 -12.72 13.22 20.20
N HIS A 5 -13.98 13.55 20.51
CA HIS A 5 -15.05 12.55 20.66
C HIS A 5 -15.54 12.04 19.30
N HIS A 6 -15.41 12.83 18.24
CA HIS A 6 -15.59 12.32 16.88
C HIS A 6 -14.41 11.43 16.50
N TRP A 7 -13.18 11.85 16.83
CA TRP A 7 -11.97 11.09 16.51
C TRP A 7 -11.95 9.68 17.08
N SER A 8 -12.48 9.47 18.30
CA SER A 8 -12.55 8.13 18.91
C SER A 8 -13.35 7.11 18.08
N VAL A 9 -14.21 7.54 17.16
CA VAL A 9 -14.96 6.63 16.28
C VAL A 9 -14.10 6.05 15.15
N HIS A 10 -12.94 6.65 14.86
CA HIS A 10 -12.00 6.26 13.81
C HIS A 10 -10.77 5.51 14.34
N VAL A 11 -10.60 5.44 15.67
CA VAL A 11 -9.45 4.78 16.32
C VAL A 11 -9.35 3.29 15.95
N PRO A 12 -10.45 2.50 15.92
CA PRO A 12 -10.36 1.10 15.52
C PRO A 12 -9.80 0.91 14.10
N GLU A 13 -10.23 1.73 13.14
CA GLU A 13 -9.73 1.68 11.75
C GLU A 13 -8.27 2.07 11.66
N GLN A 14 -7.90 3.15 12.34
CA GLN A 14 -6.52 3.61 12.36
C GLN A 14 -5.58 2.57 12.97
N ILE A 15 -6.05 1.79 13.97
CA ILE A 15 -5.27 0.70 14.53
C ILE A 15 -5.04 -0.42 13.50
N LEU A 16 -6.04 -0.69 12.65
CA LEU A 16 -5.93 -1.71 11.60
C LEU A 16 -5.05 -1.25 10.42
N ASP A 17 -5.04 0.05 10.12
CA ASP A 17 -4.28 0.61 9.00
C ASP A 17 -2.83 0.95 9.37
N TYR A 18 -2.60 1.49 10.57
CA TYR A 18 -1.31 2.05 11.00
C TYR A 18 -0.66 1.28 12.15
N GLY A 19 -1.30 0.24 12.68
CA GLY A 19 -0.81 -0.53 13.83
C GLY A 19 -1.23 0.07 15.18
N PRO A 20 -0.61 -0.32 16.30
CA PRO A 20 -1.02 0.15 17.63
C PRO A 20 -1.08 1.67 17.74
N LEU A 21 -2.00 2.21 18.54
CA LEU A 21 -2.20 3.67 18.71
C LEU A 21 -0.90 4.42 19.04
N TYR A 22 -0.03 3.81 19.86
CA TYR A 22 1.27 4.37 20.22
C TYR A 22 2.28 4.45 19.06
N GLY A 23 2.04 3.72 17.97
CA GLY A 23 2.90 3.70 16.78
C GLY A 23 2.70 4.89 15.85
N PHE A 24 1.50 5.50 15.82
CA PHE A 24 1.19 6.61 14.89
C PHE A 24 0.73 7.90 15.59
N TRP A 25 0.61 7.91 16.92
CA TRP A 25 0.25 9.11 17.66
C TRP A 25 1.46 10.07 17.81
N ALA A 26 1.21 11.35 17.59
CA ALA A 26 2.20 12.44 17.74
C ALA A 26 2.79 12.60 19.16
N PHE A 27 2.31 11.86 20.16
CA PHE A 27 2.89 11.90 21.51
C PHE A 27 4.39 11.60 21.52
N LEU A 28 4.85 10.66 20.69
CA LEU A 28 6.27 10.31 20.57
C LEU A 28 7.11 11.46 19.99
N PRO A 29 6.81 12.02 18.80
CA PRO A 29 7.56 13.16 18.28
C PRO A 29 7.44 14.40 19.19
N GLU A 30 6.31 14.62 19.87
CA GLU A 30 6.19 15.67 20.88
C GLU A 30 7.11 15.47 22.09
N ARG A 31 7.20 14.24 22.60
CA ARG A 31 8.12 13.89 23.69
C ARG A 31 9.57 14.03 23.25
N LEU A 32 9.90 13.60 22.04
CA LEU A 32 11.24 13.77 21.47
C LEU A 32 11.60 15.24 21.33
N ASN A 33 10.68 16.07 20.82
CA ASN A 33 10.84 17.52 20.75
C ASN A 33 11.11 18.13 22.13
N LYS A 34 10.42 17.64 23.18
CA LYS A 34 10.66 18.08 24.55
C LYS A 34 12.05 17.68 25.06
N VAL A 35 12.49 16.45 24.78
CA VAL A 35 13.85 15.98 25.13
C VAL A 35 14.90 16.84 24.43
N LEU A 36 14.74 17.06 23.12
CA LEU A 36 15.64 17.89 22.31
C LEU A 36 15.73 19.33 22.83
N LYS A 37 14.59 19.94 23.18
CA LYS A 37 14.53 21.29 23.76
C LYS A 37 15.23 21.40 25.12
N ASN A 38 15.31 20.31 25.87
CA ASN A 38 15.93 20.28 27.20
C ASN A 38 17.39 19.83 27.19
N LEU A 39 17.94 19.48 26.02
CA LEU A 39 19.37 19.20 25.90
C LEU A 39 20.15 20.50 26.04
N ASN A 40 21.09 20.52 26.99
CA ASN A 40 22.04 21.61 27.07
C ASN A 40 23.00 21.51 25.89
N THR A 41 22.86 22.44 24.95
CA THR A 41 23.69 22.49 23.73
C THR A 41 25.11 23.00 24.01
N ASN A 42 25.42 23.52 25.22
CA ASN A 42 26.72 24.10 25.57
C ASN A 42 27.25 25.10 24.52
N GLY A 43 26.35 25.82 23.83
CA GLY A 43 26.71 26.78 22.77
C GLY A 43 27.03 26.15 21.40
N TRP A 44 26.85 24.83 21.25
CA TRP A 44 27.03 24.14 19.97
C TRP A 44 25.80 24.39 19.10
N GLY A 45 26.02 24.97 17.92
CA GLY A 45 24.96 25.30 16.95
C GLY A 45 25.38 24.93 15.53
N GLY A 46 24.53 25.24 14.56
CA GLY A 46 24.84 25.00 13.14
C GLY A 46 24.87 23.53 12.73
N GLY A 47 24.03 22.67 13.31
CA GLY A 47 23.89 21.27 12.90
C GLY A 47 24.82 20.27 13.59
N GLN A 48 25.74 20.74 14.46
CA GLN A 48 26.76 19.87 15.07
C GLN A 48 26.19 18.85 16.06
N LEU A 49 25.11 19.21 16.77
CA LEU A 49 24.44 18.31 17.71
C LEU A 49 23.68 17.23 16.94
N GLU A 50 22.98 17.62 15.88
CA GLU A 50 22.21 16.76 14.99
C GLU A 50 23.10 15.71 14.31
N VAL A 51 24.27 16.13 13.81
CA VAL A 51 25.27 15.22 13.23
C VAL A 51 25.80 14.23 14.28
N SER A 52 26.05 14.70 15.50
CA SER A 52 26.53 13.82 16.59
C SER A 52 25.47 12.80 17.00
N MET A 53 24.22 13.24 17.15
CA MET A 53 23.08 12.35 17.45
C MET A 53 22.84 11.33 16.34
N MET A 54 22.88 11.73 15.07
CA MET A 54 22.71 10.80 13.95
C MET A 54 23.85 9.79 13.84
N ARG A 55 25.09 10.19 14.13
CA ARG A 55 26.24 9.27 14.17
C ARG A 55 26.09 8.23 15.28
N GLU A 56 25.69 8.65 16.48
CA GLU A 56 25.47 7.73 17.59
C GLU A 56 24.27 6.81 17.36
N PHE A 57 23.18 7.34 16.79
CA PHE A 57 22.03 6.52 16.38
C PHE A 57 22.44 5.46 15.35
N HIS A 58 23.17 5.85 14.31
CA HIS A 58 23.65 4.91 13.29
C HIS A 58 24.59 3.86 13.88
N ARG A 59 25.49 4.26 14.79
CA ARG A 59 26.37 3.34 15.51
C ARG A 59 25.58 2.35 16.37
N ALA A 60 24.55 2.80 17.08
CA ALA A 60 23.69 1.95 17.88
C ALA A 60 22.92 0.94 17.01
N VAL A 61 22.34 1.38 15.89
CA VAL A 61 21.65 0.50 14.94
C VAL A 61 22.59 -0.54 14.33
N GLN A 62 23.82 -0.15 13.95
CA GLN A 62 24.83 -1.10 13.46
C GLN A 62 25.21 -2.13 14.52
N LEU A 63 25.46 -1.70 15.77
CA LEU A 63 25.77 -2.60 16.87
C LEU A 63 24.61 -3.56 17.17
N GLU A 64 23.36 -3.08 17.15
CA GLU A 64 22.18 -3.92 17.35
C GLU A 64 21.97 -4.91 16.20
N GLY A 65 22.27 -4.50 14.96
CA GLY A 65 22.31 -5.38 13.79
C GLY A 65 23.35 -6.49 13.92
N MET A 66 24.57 -6.15 14.37
CA MET A 66 25.64 -7.13 14.62
C MET A 66 25.32 -8.08 15.77
N VAL A 67 24.69 -7.57 16.84
CA VAL A 67 24.26 -8.40 17.99
C VAL A 67 23.08 -9.30 17.61
N SER A 68 22.22 -8.87 16.68
CA SER A 68 21.11 -9.67 16.16
C SER A 68 21.57 -10.84 15.27
N GLU A 69 22.67 -10.70 14.53
CA GLU A 69 23.31 -11.85 13.85
C GLU A 69 23.93 -12.85 14.85
N HIS A 70 24.23 -12.40 16.07
CA HIS A 70 24.79 -13.19 17.17
C HIS A 70 23.75 -13.55 18.26
N ALA A 71 22.44 -13.45 17.96
CA ALA A 71 21.34 -13.64 18.90
C ALA A 71 21.08 -15.09 19.36
N PHE A 72 22.13 -15.92 19.43
CA PHE A 72 22.14 -17.10 20.31
C PHE A 72 22.59 -16.74 21.74
N ILE A 73 23.15 -15.52 21.95
CA ILE A 73 23.80 -15.14 23.22
C ILE A 73 22.95 -14.19 24.09
N GLN A 74 21.89 -13.56 23.58
CA GLN A 74 21.03 -12.66 24.38
C GLN A 74 20.17 -13.36 25.47
N LEU A 75 20.15 -14.69 25.53
CA LEU A 75 19.53 -15.42 26.64
C LEU A 75 20.37 -15.36 27.94
N LEU A 76 21.62 -14.86 27.90
CA LEU A 76 22.60 -15.03 28.97
C LEU A 76 22.90 -13.79 29.85
N PHE A 77 22.42 -12.59 29.51
CA PHE A 77 22.70 -11.40 30.34
C PHE A 77 21.43 -10.59 30.63
N GLY A 78 20.95 -10.73 31.86
CA GLY A 78 19.77 -10.04 32.39
C GLY A 78 19.98 -8.58 32.77
N GLU A 79 18.82 -7.91 32.84
CA GLU A 79 18.46 -6.72 33.64
C GLU A 79 19.37 -5.48 33.62
N SER A 80 19.01 -4.48 32.78
CA SER A 80 18.80 -3.11 33.30
C SER A 80 18.12 -2.15 32.30
N ARG A 81 17.06 -1.51 32.82
CA ARG A 81 16.52 -0.15 32.58
C ARG A 81 16.05 0.25 31.17
N ASP A 82 14.82 0.77 31.16
CA ASP A 82 14.05 1.40 30.08
C ASP A 82 13.40 0.47 29.03
N ARG A 83 12.53 -0.42 29.53
CA ARG A 83 11.66 -1.32 28.75
C ARG A 83 10.69 -0.62 27.78
N GLU A 84 10.38 0.66 27.96
CA GLU A 84 9.38 1.35 27.13
C GLU A 84 9.94 1.83 25.78
N ALA A 85 11.24 2.16 25.70
CA ALA A 85 11.87 2.64 24.47
C ALA A 85 12.24 1.49 23.51
N LEU A 86 12.53 0.30 24.06
CA LEU A 86 12.86 -0.91 23.30
C LEU A 86 11.64 -1.48 22.56
N GLY A 87 10.43 -1.37 23.12
CA GLY A 87 9.21 -1.89 22.48
C GLY A 87 8.97 -1.32 21.08
N THR A 88 9.32 -0.05 20.86
CA THR A 88 9.07 0.65 19.58
C THR A 88 10.13 0.36 18.53
N VAL A 89 11.41 0.23 18.93
CA VAL A 89 12.49 -0.23 18.03
C VAL A 89 12.28 -1.69 17.67
N GLN A 90 11.85 -2.51 18.63
CA GLN A 90 11.47 -3.90 18.42
C GLN A 90 10.26 -4.02 17.48
N ASP A 91 9.22 -3.18 17.62
CA ASP A 91 8.06 -3.18 16.72
C ASP A 91 8.41 -2.68 15.31
N ALA A 92 9.26 -1.65 15.19
CA ALA A 92 9.77 -1.20 13.89
C ALA A 92 10.66 -2.27 13.21
N ALA A 93 11.48 -2.99 13.99
CA ALA A 93 12.29 -4.10 13.52
C ALA A 93 11.47 -5.37 13.23
N ASN A 94 10.38 -5.62 13.97
CA ASN A 94 9.46 -6.73 13.74
C ASN A 94 8.55 -6.48 12.53
N HIS A 95 8.18 -5.23 12.22
CA HIS A 95 7.52 -4.87 10.97
C HIS A 95 8.36 -5.20 9.72
N ALA A 96 9.69 -5.26 9.84
CA ALA A 96 10.58 -5.72 8.78
C ALA A 96 10.64 -7.26 8.64
N ARG A 97 9.95 -8.01 9.50
CA ARG A 97 10.01 -9.48 9.60
C ARG A 97 8.64 -10.15 9.43
N ALA A 98 7.75 -9.58 8.59
CA ALA A 98 6.57 -10.32 8.17
C ALA A 98 7.02 -11.56 7.35
N PRO A 99 6.62 -12.80 7.72
CA PRO A 99 7.12 -14.02 7.09
C PRO A 99 6.69 -14.16 5.62
N SER A 100 5.66 -13.41 5.20
CA SER A 100 5.13 -13.37 3.83
C SER A 100 4.80 -11.93 3.45
N ARG A 101 5.25 -11.49 2.28
CA ARG A 101 4.93 -10.17 1.70
C ARG A 101 3.43 -9.96 1.54
N VAL A 102 2.69 -11.02 1.21
CA VAL A 102 1.23 -11.00 1.02
C VAL A 102 0.56 -11.96 2.00
N LEU A 103 -0.49 -11.50 2.68
CA LEU A 103 -1.38 -12.32 3.49
C LEU A 103 -2.84 -12.00 3.13
N ALA A 104 -3.62 -13.03 2.76
CA ALA A 104 -5.04 -12.87 2.51
C ALA A 104 -5.80 -12.60 3.83
N GLY A 105 -6.73 -11.66 3.81
CA GLY A 105 -7.59 -11.35 4.96
C GLY A 105 -8.84 -12.22 5.01
N THR A 106 -9.92 -11.68 5.58
CA THR A 106 -11.21 -12.37 5.68
C THR A 106 -11.90 -12.46 4.33
N PHE A 107 -12.61 -13.56 4.10
CA PHE A 107 -13.46 -13.70 2.91
C PHE A 107 -14.65 -12.75 3.02
N ALA A 108 -14.84 -11.93 1.99
CA ALA A 108 -16.09 -11.21 1.76
C ALA A 108 -17.16 -12.18 1.27
N GLU A 109 -16.78 -12.99 0.28
CA GLU A 109 -17.62 -14.04 -0.30
C GLU A 109 -16.72 -15.21 -0.70
N LYS A 110 -17.13 -16.45 -0.39
CA LYS A 110 -16.36 -17.66 -0.68
C LYS A 110 -17.05 -18.46 -1.77
N SER A 111 -16.28 -18.90 -2.77
CA SER A 111 -16.78 -19.64 -3.92
C SER A 111 -17.98 -18.94 -4.58
N ALA A 112 -17.84 -17.64 -4.78
CA ALA A 112 -18.84 -16.81 -5.44
C ALA A 112 -18.81 -17.06 -6.95
N ARG A 113 -19.99 -17.15 -7.57
CA ARG A 113 -20.07 -17.13 -9.03
C ARG A 113 -19.83 -15.71 -9.52
N PHE A 114 -18.98 -15.56 -10.53
CA PHE A 114 -18.65 -14.25 -11.12
C PHE A 114 -18.95 -14.20 -12.62
N ASP A 115 -19.93 -14.97 -13.08
CA ASP A 115 -20.38 -15.02 -14.47
C ASP A 115 -21.29 -13.84 -14.86
N GLU A 116 -21.66 -12.98 -13.91
CA GLU A 116 -22.54 -11.83 -14.15
C GLU A 116 -21.85 -10.74 -14.99
N PRO A 117 -22.59 -9.99 -15.84
CA PRO A 117 -22.01 -8.97 -16.72
C PRO A 117 -21.15 -7.91 -16.00
N LYS A 118 -21.46 -7.61 -14.74
CA LYS A 118 -20.70 -6.65 -13.92
C LYS A 118 -19.23 -7.07 -13.70
N HIS A 119 -18.90 -8.34 -13.91
CA HIS A 119 -17.55 -8.89 -13.76
C HIS A 119 -16.83 -9.12 -15.10
N ASP A 120 -17.39 -8.74 -16.24
CA ASP A 120 -16.82 -9.06 -17.55
C ASP A 120 -15.39 -8.51 -17.74
N ALA A 121 -15.12 -7.28 -17.28
CA ALA A 121 -13.78 -6.71 -17.29
C ALA A 121 -12.79 -7.52 -16.42
N MET A 122 -13.23 -7.94 -15.23
CA MET A 122 -12.43 -8.78 -14.34
C MET A 122 -12.17 -10.16 -14.94
N ARG A 123 -13.17 -10.81 -15.55
CA ARG A 123 -13.04 -12.10 -16.23
C ARG A 123 -12.04 -12.02 -17.37
N LEU A 124 -12.15 -11.00 -18.21
CA LEU A 124 -11.21 -10.74 -19.30
C LEU A 124 -9.79 -10.50 -18.77
N GLY A 125 -9.66 -9.74 -17.68
CA GLY A 125 -8.39 -9.51 -17.01
C GLY A 125 -7.74 -10.80 -16.48
N ILE A 126 -8.51 -11.72 -15.88
CA ILE A 126 -8.00 -13.02 -15.40
C ILE A 126 -7.53 -13.89 -16.56
N VAL A 127 -8.31 -13.95 -17.66
CA VAL A 127 -7.91 -14.68 -18.87
C VAL A 127 -6.61 -14.13 -19.43
N ASN A 128 -6.49 -12.80 -19.54
CA ASN A 128 -5.28 -12.14 -20.00
C ASN A 128 -4.09 -12.46 -19.09
N TYR A 129 -4.28 -12.39 -17.77
CA TYR A 129 -3.26 -12.75 -16.78
C TYR A 129 -2.77 -14.18 -16.97
N TYR A 130 -3.65 -15.17 -17.04
CA TYR A 130 -3.24 -16.57 -17.22
C TYR A 130 -2.55 -16.82 -18.56
N ASN A 131 -3.06 -16.24 -19.64
CA ASN A 131 -2.48 -16.41 -20.98
C ASN A 131 -1.10 -15.76 -21.11
N GLN A 132 -0.86 -14.63 -20.43
CA GLN A 132 0.48 -14.02 -20.36
C GLN A 132 1.50 -14.91 -19.63
N HIS A 133 1.03 -15.77 -18.72
CA HIS A 133 1.86 -16.73 -17.97
C HIS A 133 1.90 -18.12 -18.63
N GLY A 134 1.58 -18.20 -19.92
CA GLY A 134 1.72 -19.43 -20.72
C GLY A 134 0.58 -20.44 -20.56
N ALA A 135 -0.48 -20.11 -19.81
CA ALA A 135 -1.70 -20.90 -19.83
C ALA A 135 -2.48 -20.68 -21.14
N LYS A 136 -3.48 -21.52 -21.37
CA LYS A 136 -4.38 -21.44 -22.52
C LYS A 136 -5.83 -21.43 -22.02
N VAL A 137 -6.27 -20.29 -21.52
CA VAL A 137 -7.61 -20.11 -20.93
C VAL A 137 -8.45 -19.22 -21.85
N HIS A 138 -9.74 -19.51 -21.98
CA HIS A 138 -10.71 -18.70 -22.73
C HIS A 138 -11.97 -18.44 -21.90
N LEU A 139 -12.71 -17.38 -22.25
CA LEU A 139 -14.01 -17.11 -21.64
C LEU A 139 -15.01 -18.23 -22.01
N PRO A 140 -15.88 -18.69 -21.09
CA PRO A 140 -16.81 -19.79 -21.34
C PRO A 140 -17.78 -19.60 -22.51
N LEU A 141 -18.12 -18.34 -22.85
CA LEU A 141 -18.97 -17.99 -23.99
C LEU A 141 -18.16 -17.55 -25.23
N GLY A 142 -16.84 -17.64 -25.17
CA GLY A 142 -15.94 -17.28 -26.26
C GLY A 142 -15.75 -18.42 -27.28
N ILE A 143 -15.03 -18.12 -28.36
CA ILE A 143 -14.64 -19.13 -29.34
C ILE A 143 -13.48 -19.95 -28.75
N PRO A 144 -13.65 -21.26 -28.51
CA PRO A 144 -12.57 -22.08 -27.97
C PRO A 144 -11.43 -22.20 -28.99
N GLY A 145 -10.20 -22.00 -28.51
CA GLY A 145 -9.00 -22.30 -29.28
C GLY A 145 -8.63 -23.78 -29.18
N ALA A 146 -7.77 -24.27 -30.08
CA ALA A 146 -7.23 -25.61 -29.96
C ALA A 146 -6.42 -25.74 -28.65
N ASN A 147 -6.75 -26.73 -27.82
CA ASN A 147 -6.17 -26.99 -26.49
C ASN A 147 -6.28 -25.80 -25.51
N THR A 148 -7.43 -25.11 -25.50
CA THR A 148 -7.74 -24.10 -24.48
C THR A 148 -8.77 -24.63 -23.47
N GLU A 149 -8.59 -24.32 -22.19
CA GLU A 149 -9.54 -24.61 -21.12
C GLU A 149 -10.46 -23.42 -20.88
N ALA A 150 -11.72 -23.67 -20.50
CA ALA A 150 -12.64 -22.60 -20.13
C ALA A 150 -12.26 -22.02 -18.76
N LEU A 151 -12.41 -20.71 -18.59
CA LEU A 151 -12.21 -20.04 -17.30
C LEU A 151 -13.22 -20.59 -16.28
N ASP A 152 -12.74 -20.95 -15.09
CA ASP A 152 -13.61 -21.34 -13.98
C ASP A 152 -14.56 -20.19 -13.59
N SER A 153 -15.77 -20.54 -13.19
CA SER A 153 -16.84 -19.58 -12.87
C SER A 153 -16.85 -19.15 -11.41
N PHE A 154 -15.97 -19.69 -10.57
CA PHE A 154 -15.93 -19.45 -9.14
C PHE A 154 -14.67 -18.72 -8.68
N VAL A 155 -14.88 -17.81 -7.74
CA VAL A 155 -13.81 -16.99 -7.17
C VAL A 155 -14.03 -16.82 -5.67
N ASP A 156 -12.93 -16.74 -4.90
CA ASP A 156 -12.97 -16.39 -3.50
C ASP A 156 -12.62 -14.89 -3.35
N PHE A 157 -13.56 -14.07 -2.90
CA PHE A 157 -13.37 -12.64 -2.67
C PHE A 157 -12.95 -12.34 -1.23
N TYR A 158 -12.07 -11.36 -1.05
CA TYR A 158 -11.59 -10.92 0.25
C TYR A 158 -12.04 -9.49 0.57
N ASP A 159 -12.36 -9.24 1.84
CA ASP A 159 -12.63 -7.89 2.35
C ASP A 159 -11.35 -7.03 2.30
N TYR A 160 -10.23 -7.66 2.67
CA TYR A 160 -8.93 -7.05 2.74
C TYR A 160 -7.81 -8.07 2.53
N ALA A 161 -6.61 -7.57 2.25
CA ALA A 161 -5.37 -8.34 2.27
C ALA A 161 -4.26 -7.47 2.87
N LEU A 162 -3.22 -8.10 3.43
CA LEU A 162 -2.04 -7.41 3.91
C LEU A 162 -0.95 -7.48 2.85
N LEU A 163 -0.36 -6.34 2.51
CA LEU A 163 0.84 -6.21 1.69
C LEU A 163 1.92 -5.53 2.54
N ASP A 164 3.02 -6.23 2.80
CA ASP A 164 4.11 -5.75 3.66
C ASP A 164 3.60 -5.25 5.04
N GLY A 165 2.60 -5.97 5.58
CA GLY A 165 1.92 -5.65 6.84
C GLY A 165 0.87 -4.53 6.76
N ARG A 166 0.70 -3.87 5.60
CA ARG A 166 -0.30 -2.82 5.39
C ARG A 166 -1.60 -3.38 4.85
N ARG A 167 -2.73 -2.92 5.39
CA ARG A 167 -4.05 -3.37 4.98
C ARG A 167 -4.50 -2.69 3.69
N LEU A 168 -4.70 -3.49 2.65
CA LEU A 168 -5.38 -3.12 1.41
C LEU A 168 -6.83 -3.62 1.44
N THR A 169 -7.78 -2.78 1.03
CA THR A 169 -9.21 -3.11 1.01
C THR A 169 -9.79 -3.06 -0.39
N SER A 170 -10.85 -3.81 -0.64
CA SER A 170 -11.65 -3.68 -1.87
C SER A 170 -12.67 -2.55 -1.73
N THR A 171 -12.76 -1.63 -2.70
CA THR A 171 -13.79 -0.57 -2.67
C THR A 171 -15.21 -1.15 -2.69
N ASN A 172 -15.45 -2.26 -3.39
CA ASN A 172 -16.79 -2.85 -3.51
C ASN A 172 -17.30 -3.46 -2.20
N TYR A 173 -16.40 -3.77 -1.26
CA TYR A 173 -16.76 -4.30 0.07
C TYR A 173 -16.47 -3.32 1.21
N SER A 174 -15.75 -2.22 0.94
CA SER A 174 -15.44 -1.19 1.94
C SER A 174 -16.66 -0.32 2.22
N ARG A 175 -17.16 -0.36 3.46
CA ARG A 175 -18.30 0.46 3.92
C ARG A 175 -17.91 1.90 4.28
N ARG A 176 -16.62 2.24 4.36
CA ARG A 176 -16.15 3.49 5.02
C ARG A 176 -15.16 4.34 4.22
N GLY A 177 -14.88 3.99 2.96
CA GLY A 177 -14.13 4.83 2.02
C GLY A 177 -13.10 4.08 1.19
N ALA A 178 -12.57 4.75 0.16
CA ALA A 178 -11.59 4.23 -0.80
C ALA A 178 -10.12 4.48 -0.39
N ALA A 179 -9.85 4.96 0.83
CA ALA A 179 -8.50 5.36 1.22
C ALA A 179 -7.51 4.18 1.20
N SER A 180 -7.92 3.02 1.71
CA SER A 180 -7.08 1.81 1.75
C SER A 180 -7.18 0.94 0.49
N SER A 181 -7.90 1.39 -0.55
CA SER A 181 -7.99 0.70 -1.85
C SER A 181 -7.14 1.36 -2.93
N LEU A 182 -6.54 2.51 -2.67
CA LEU A 182 -5.73 3.23 -3.64
C LEU A 182 -4.28 2.76 -3.58
N ILE A 183 -3.74 2.43 -4.75
CA ILE A 183 -2.42 1.82 -4.91
C ILE A 183 -1.66 2.42 -6.07
N GLN A 184 -0.35 2.17 -6.09
CA GLN A 184 0.53 2.49 -7.19
C GLN A 184 1.31 1.25 -7.64
N VAL A 185 1.46 1.14 -8.96
CA VAL A 185 2.26 0.13 -9.64
C VAL A 185 3.18 0.82 -10.63
N HIS A 186 4.42 0.37 -10.74
CA HIS A 186 5.30 0.80 -11.83
C HIS A 186 5.18 -0.16 -13.00
N SER A 187 4.89 0.38 -14.17
CA SER A 187 4.87 -0.37 -15.43
C SER A 187 5.67 0.40 -16.46
N ASN A 188 6.58 -0.27 -17.16
CA ASN A 188 7.46 0.35 -18.17
C ASN A 188 8.26 1.56 -17.65
N GLY A 189 8.56 1.61 -16.35
CA GLY A 189 9.30 2.70 -15.72
C GLY A 189 8.42 3.88 -15.26
N GLU A 190 7.13 3.89 -15.58
CA GLU A 190 6.20 4.94 -15.20
C GLU A 190 5.29 4.50 -14.05
N PRO A 191 4.99 5.38 -13.08
CA PRO A 191 4.04 5.12 -12.02
C PRO A 191 2.60 5.21 -12.55
N HIS A 192 1.78 4.25 -12.14
CA HIS A 192 0.34 4.24 -12.39
C HIS A 192 -0.40 4.10 -11.08
N ALA A 193 -1.27 5.08 -10.77
CA ALA A 193 -2.18 4.99 -9.65
C ALA A 193 -3.49 4.32 -10.06
N GLY A 194 -4.03 3.47 -9.18
CA GLY A 194 -5.27 2.75 -9.41
C GLY A 194 -6.05 2.50 -8.14
N GLU A 195 -7.31 2.13 -8.30
CA GLU A 195 -8.21 1.79 -7.20
C GLU A 195 -8.56 0.29 -7.26
N ILE A 196 -8.32 -0.42 -6.16
CA ILE A 196 -8.65 -1.85 -6.04
C ILE A 196 -10.17 -2.00 -5.92
N ARG A 197 -10.76 -2.56 -6.97
CA ARG A 197 -12.18 -2.89 -7.05
C ARG A 197 -12.51 -4.24 -6.43
N HIS A 198 -11.61 -5.22 -6.56
CA HIS A 198 -11.74 -6.53 -5.92
C HIS A 198 -10.38 -7.10 -5.51
N LEU A 199 -10.33 -7.70 -4.32
CA LEU A 199 -9.25 -8.59 -3.89
C LEU A 199 -9.79 -10.01 -3.95
N PHE A 200 -9.08 -10.91 -4.62
CA PHE A 200 -9.64 -12.23 -4.86
C PHE A 200 -8.58 -13.30 -5.10
N ARG A 201 -9.03 -14.55 -5.05
CA ARG A 201 -8.28 -15.71 -5.48
C ARG A 201 -9.15 -16.51 -6.44
N HIS A 202 -8.59 -16.79 -7.61
CA HIS A 202 -9.25 -17.58 -8.65
C HIS A 202 -8.51 -18.91 -8.83
N ARG A 203 -9.23 -20.03 -8.79
CA ARG A 203 -8.68 -21.37 -9.00
C ARG A 203 -8.94 -21.77 -10.44
N GLN A 204 -7.90 -22.17 -11.16
CA GLN A 204 -8.04 -22.67 -12.53
C GLN A 204 -7.40 -24.05 -12.63
N GLN A 205 -8.16 -25.02 -13.15
CA GLN A 205 -7.64 -26.36 -13.37
C GLN A 205 -6.43 -26.32 -14.31
N GLY A 206 -5.37 -27.04 -13.94
CA GLY A 206 -4.11 -27.07 -14.70
C GLY A 206 -3.14 -25.92 -14.41
N ILE A 207 -3.49 -24.95 -13.55
CA ILE A 207 -2.60 -23.85 -13.14
C ILE A 207 -2.22 -24.00 -11.66
N LEU A 208 -1.02 -24.49 -11.39
CA LEU A 208 -0.53 -24.85 -10.06
C LEU A 208 -0.51 -23.67 -9.06
N ASP A 209 -0.19 -22.46 -9.52
CA ASP A 209 -0.05 -21.29 -8.63
C ASP A 209 -1.34 -20.48 -8.46
N SER A 210 -2.42 -20.89 -9.13
CA SER A 210 -3.73 -20.22 -9.05
C SER A 210 -4.31 -20.25 -7.62
N GLU A 211 -4.03 -21.30 -6.86
CA GLU A 211 -4.53 -21.45 -5.49
C GLU A 211 -3.77 -20.67 -4.42
N LYS A 212 -2.57 -20.16 -4.75
CA LYS A 212 -1.70 -19.48 -3.79
C LYS A 212 -1.70 -17.96 -3.97
N THR A 213 -1.90 -17.53 -5.20
CA THR A 213 -1.78 -16.11 -5.58
C THR A 213 -3.04 -15.34 -5.23
N VAL A 214 -2.89 -14.25 -4.47
CA VAL A 214 -3.95 -13.25 -4.31
C VAL A 214 -3.81 -12.25 -5.44
N LEU A 215 -4.88 -12.06 -6.19
CA LEU A 215 -4.98 -11.13 -7.31
C LEU A 215 -5.80 -9.91 -6.89
N ALA A 216 -5.49 -8.77 -7.49
CA ALA A 216 -6.26 -7.54 -7.38
C ALA A 216 -6.83 -7.18 -8.76
N PHE A 217 -8.12 -6.87 -8.81
CA PHE A 217 -8.75 -6.20 -9.94
C PHE A 217 -8.74 -4.70 -9.69
N ILE A 218 -8.08 -3.96 -10.58
CA ILE A 218 -7.73 -2.56 -10.43
C ILE A 218 -8.34 -1.76 -11.58
N GLU A 219 -8.95 -0.63 -11.24
CA GLU A 219 -9.30 0.40 -12.20
C GLU A 219 -8.28 1.54 -12.11
N TRP A 220 -7.56 1.77 -13.21
CA TRP A 220 -6.49 2.77 -13.26
C TRP A 220 -7.05 4.18 -13.36
N LEU A 221 -6.44 5.12 -12.65
CA LEU A 221 -6.79 6.54 -12.74
C LEU A 221 -6.29 7.11 -14.07
N VAL A 222 -7.09 7.99 -14.68
CA VAL A 222 -6.73 8.64 -15.95
C VAL A 222 -6.00 9.96 -15.66
N PRO A 223 -4.76 10.16 -16.15
CA PRO A 223 -4.07 11.43 -16.02
C PRO A 223 -4.89 12.57 -16.64
N THR A 224 -4.89 13.74 -16.00
CA THR A 224 -5.51 14.93 -16.59
C THR A 224 -4.45 15.82 -17.23
N LEU A 225 -4.75 16.38 -18.40
CA LEU A 225 -3.91 17.38 -19.07
C LEU A 225 -4.16 18.79 -18.52
N ASP A 226 -5.35 19.03 -17.95
CA ASP A 226 -5.76 20.30 -17.33
C ASP A 226 -5.18 20.43 -15.92
N THR A 227 -3.85 20.28 -15.82
CA THR A 227 -3.17 20.45 -14.57
C THR A 227 -2.92 21.94 -14.29
N PRO A 228 -3.03 22.40 -13.04
CA PRO A 228 -2.53 23.73 -12.67
C PRO A 228 -1.01 23.90 -12.85
N MET A 229 -0.29 22.88 -13.36
CA MET A 229 1.16 22.83 -13.39
C MET A 229 1.77 23.84 -14.37
N GLU A 230 1.05 24.29 -15.40
CA GLU A 230 1.62 25.23 -16.38
C GLU A 230 1.74 26.67 -15.85
N ASN A 231 1.01 27.05 -14.79
CA ASN A 231 0.93 28.44 -14.33
C ASN A 231 1.45 28.65 -12.90
N ASN A 232 2.56 28.04 -12.47
CA ASN A 232 3.27 28.37 -11.20
C ASN A 232 2.41 28.41 -9.90
N ASP A 233 1.14 28.00 -9.96
CA ASP A 233 0.12 28.07 -8.92
C ASP A 233 -0.11 26.68 -8.29
N PHE A 234 0.67 25.68 -8.71
CA PHE A 234 0.67 24.37 -8.07
C PHE A 234 1.70 24.37 -6.93
N PRO A 235 1.25 24.41 -5.65
CA PRO A 235 2.15 24.62 -4.51
C PRO A 235 3.17 23.50 -4.29
N TRP A 236 3.01 22.37 -4.99
CA TRP A 236 3.88 21.19 -4.88
C TRP A 236 4.88 21.05 -6.03
N HIS A 237 4.88 21.98 -7.00
CA HIS A 237 5.81 21.95 -8.13
C HIS A 237 7.28 21.95 -7.68
N ASP A 238 7.59 22.73 -6.65
CA ASP A 238 8.93 22.86 -6.09
C ASP A 238 9.38 21.64 -5.26
N PHE A 239 8.50 20.65 -5.07
CA PHE A 239 8.73 19.49 -4.19
C PHE A 239 8.47 18.16 -4.92
N PRO A 240 9.25 17.84 -5.97
CA PRO A 240 9.09 16.59 -6.73
C PRO A 240 9.23 15.33 -5.86
N GLU A 241 9.94 15.41 -4.73
CA GLU A 241 10.08 14.33 -3.75
C GLU A 241 8.76 13.89 -3.11
N LEU A 242 7.71 14.73 -3.16
CA LEU A 242 6.38 14.38 -2.66
C LEU A 242 5.63 13.44 -3.59
N GLY A 243 6.11 13.25 -4.83
CA GLY A 243 5.49 12.37 -5.83
C GLY A 243 4.01 12.69 -6.03
N VAL A 244 3.68 13.99 -6.15
CA VAL A 244 2.30 14.44 -6.31
C VAL A 244 1.88 14.34 -7.77
N GLU A 245 0.84 13.55 -8.02
CA GLU A 245 0.30 13.32 -9.37
C GLU A 245 -1.16 13.76 -9.44
N THR A 246 -1.63 14.10 -10.65
CA THR A 246 -2.96 14.67 -10.89
C THR A 246 -3.78 13.83 -11.86
N TRP A 247 -5.06 13.64 -11.54
CA TRP A 247 -5.95 12.73 -12.26
C TRP A 247 -7.30 13.38 -12.53
N ALA A 248 -7.93 12.98 -13.64
CA ALA A 248 -9.29 13.36 -13.93
C ALA A 248 -10.23 12.73 -12.88
N ARG A 249 -11.07 13.57 -12.26
CA ARG A 249 -11.94 13.13 -11.17
C ARG A 249 -13.01 12.17 -11.65
N GLY A 250 -13.08 11.00 -11.02
CA GLY A 250 -14.11 10.00 -11.32
C GLY A 250 -13.94 9.30 -12.66
N GLN A 251 -12.80 9.49 -13.33
CA GLN A 251 -12.48 8.85 -14.59
C GLN A 251 -11.46 7.73 -14.37
N TYR A 252 -11.71 6.60 -15.00
CA TYR A 252 -10.87 5.42 -14.94
C TYR A 252 -10.61 4.92 -16.35
N ALA A 253 -9.44 4.32 -16.56
CA ALA A 253 -9.05 3.76 -17.84
C ALA A 253 -10.01 2.63 -18.25
N ALA A 254 -10.28 2.53 -19.55
CA ALA A 254 -11.09 1.45 -20.09
C ALA A 254 -10.38 0.09 -19.95
N PRO A 255 -11.13 -1.03 -19.96
CA PRO A 255 -10.53 -2.36 -19.94
C PRO A 255 -9.56 -2.58 -21.11
N ASN A 256 -8.32 -2.97 -20.78
CA ASN A 256 -7.22 -3.17 -21.74
C ASN A 256 -6.87 -1.92 -22.57
N GLU A 257 -7.10 -0.72 -22.05
CA GLU A 257 -6.64 0.51 -22.70
C GLU A 257 -5.11 0.53 -22.85
N ALA A 258 -4.65 0.92 -24.04
CA ALA A 258 -3.22 0.97 -24.33
C ALA A 258 -2.52 2.03 -23.46
N GLY A 259 -1.33 1.70 -22.97
CA GLY A 259 -0.56 2.59 -22.09
C GLY A 259 -0.84 2.41 -20.59
N PHE A 260 -1.84 1.60 -20.21
CA PHE A 260 -2.07 1.23 -18.82
C PHE A 260 -1.58 -0.19 -18.51
N PRO A 261 -1.24 -0.49 -17.24
CA PRO A 261 -0.93 -1.84 -16.82
C PRO A 261 -2.16 -2.77 -16.93
N PRO A 262 -1.96 -4.10 -16.91
CA PRO A 262 -3.07 -5.05 -16.81
C PRO A 262 -3.98 -4.72 -15.62
N GLN A 263 -5.30 -4.83 -15.80
CA GLN A 263 -6.27 -4.58 -14.72
C GLN A 263 -6.27 -5.67 -13.65
N VAL A 264 -5.70 -6.85 -13.94
CA VAL A 264 -5.55 -7.93 -12.98
C VAL A 264 -4.07 -8.19 -12.77
N LEU A 265 -3.63 -8.01 -11.52
CA LEU A 265 -2.24 -8.19 -11.12
C LEU A 265 -2.15 -8.98 -9.81
N PRO A 266 -1.07 -9.75 -9.60
CA PRO A 266 -0.70 -10.25 -8.27
C PRO A 266 -0.58 -9.11 -7.27
N LEU A 267 -1.12 -9.31 -6.06
CA LEU A 267 -1.02 -8.31 -5.00
C LEU A 267 0.44 -7.97 -4.65
N ALA A 268 1.35 -8.93 -4.85
CA ALA A 268 2.78 -8.75 -4.63
C ALA A 268 3.45 -7.77 -5.62
N ASP A 269 2.82 -7.49 -6.75
CA ASP A 269 3.35 -6.56 -7.77
C ASP A 269 2.95 -5.11 -7.46
N ILE A 270 2.06 -4.91 -6.49
CA ILE A 270 1.75 -3.59 -5.96
C ILE A 270 2.95 -3.08 -5.16
N GLN A 271 3.35 -1.84 -5.42
CA GLN A 271 4.48 -1.24 -4.73
C GLN A 271 4.05 -0.63 -3.40
N CYS A 272 3.04 0.25 -3.43
CA CYS A 272 2.61 0.96 -2.24
C CYS A 272 1.16 1.43 -2.34
N GLN A 273 0.62 1.88 -1.21
CA GLN A 273 -0.62 2.64 -1.17
C GLN A 273 -0.36 4.09 -1.58
N VAL A 274 -1.39 4.75 -2.11
CA VAL A 274 -1.36 6.19 -2.37
C VAL A 274 -2.47 6.88 -1.61
N ALA A 275 -2.18 8.07 -1.08
CA ALA A 275 -3.20 8.92 -0.48
C ALA A 275 -3.80 9.80 -1.59
N ARG A 276 -5.14 9.91 -1.65
CA ARG A 276 -5.86 10.74 -2.62
C ARG A 276 -6.53 11.93 -1.96
N GLY A 277 -6.30 13.12 -2.50
CA GLY A 277 -7.01 14.35 -2.21
C GLY A 277 -7.89 14.81 -3.37
N VAL A 278 -8.76 15.77 -3.10
CA VAL A 278 -9.57 16.45 -4.13
C VAL A 278 -9.16 17.92 -4.17
N VAL A 279 -8.80 18.42 -5.33
CA VAL A 279 -8.53 19.84 -5.56
C VAL A 279 -9.81 20.49 -6.07
N GLY A 280 -10.51 21.16 -5.16
CA GLY A 280 -11.85 21.71 -5.41
C GLY A 280 -11.90 23.03 -6.16
N TYR A 281 -10.76 23.74 -6.29
CA TYR A 281 -10.70 25.04 -6.96
C TYR A 281 -10.39 24.96 -8.46
N CYS A 282 -9.98 23.78 -8.96
CA CYS A 282 -9.88 23.52 -10.39
C CYS A 282 -11.27 23.36 -11.01
N ILE A 283 -11.41 23.75 -12.28
CA ILE A 283 -12.65 23.56 -13.05
C ILE A 283 -12.28 22.78 -14.32
N PRO A 284 -12.64 21.49 -14.42
CA PRO A 284 -13.32 20.68 -13.41
C PRO A 284 -12.43 20.35 -12.18
N PRO A 285 -13.01 19.98 -11.02
CA PRO A 285 -12.23 19.52 -9.87
C PRO A 285 -11.42 18.27 -10.24
N ILE A 286 -10.18 18.20 -9.77
CA ILE A 286 -9.26 17.10 -10.07
C ILE A 286 -8.95 16.28 -8.82
N TRP A 287 -8.47 15.05 -9.01
CA TRP A 287 -7.86 14.26 -7.95
C TRP A 287 -6.35 14.51 -7.93
N ILE A 288 -5.79 14.53 -6.72
CA ILE A 288 -4.34 14.49 -6.51
C ILE A 288 -3.99 13.23 -5.73
N THR A 289 -2.85 12.62 -6.03
CA THR A 289 -2.31 11.52 -5.24
C THR A 289 -0.91 11.84 -4.77
N THR A 290 -0.52 11.27 -3.63
CA THR A 290 0.87 11.24 -3.16
C THR A 290 1.20 9.82 -2.70
N THR A 291 2.43 9.40 -2.96
CA THR A 291 2.87 8.03 -2.66
C THR A 291 3.06 7.84 -1.16
N MET A 292 2.64 6.71 -0.61
CA MET A 292 2.95 6.30 0.77
C MET A 292 4.12 5.32 0.79
N ASP A 293 4.94 5.33 -0.27
CA ASP A 293 6.14 4.52 -0.33
C ASP A 293 7.12 4.98 0.74
N ARG A 294 7.78 4.02 1.37
CA ARG A 294 8.86 4.36 2.30
C ARG A 294 10.06 4.70 1.41
N VAL A 295 10.25 5.98 1.13
CA VAL A 295 11.47 6.45 0.46
C VAL A 295 12.65 5.84 1.19
N ARG A 296 13.35 4.89 0.55
CA ARG A 296 14.68 4.49 1.01
C ARG A 296 15.55 5.70 0.75
N LEU A 297 15.78 6.49 1.80
CA LEU A 297 16.83 7.50 1.79
C LEU A 297 18.10 6.79 1.31
N LYS A 298 18.56 7.13 0.12
CA LYS A 298 19.83 6.65 -0.45
C LYS A 298 20.99 7.28 0.29
#